data_AF-A0A5K1BVX1-F1
#
_entry.id   AF-A0A5K1BVX1-F1
#
_cell.length_a   1.000
_cell.length_b   1.000
_cell.length_c   1.000
_cell.angle_alpha   90.00
_cell.angle_beta   90.00
_cell.angle_gamma   90.00
#
_symmetry.space_group_name_H-M   'P 1'
#
loop_
_entity.id
_entity.type
_entity.pdbx_description
1 polymer ?
#
loop_
_entity_poly.entity_id
_entity_poly.type
_entity_poly.pdbx_seq_one_letter_code
_entity_poly.pdbx_strand_id
1 'polypeptide(L)' 'RNPRAPDFVHKDTRECIWIRETDPPWVKSQLKLTDKRMEDHGLMNLRRSRECAEWKF' A
#
# COMPACT_ATOMS: atom_id res chain seq x y z
N ARG A 1 -11.41 10.52 -1.43
CA ARG A 1 -10.03 10.66 -1.97
C ARG A 1 -9.41 11.90 -1.34
N ASN A 2 -8.38 11.76 -0.51
CA ASN A 2 -7.77 12.89 0.19
C ASN A 2 -6.79 13.59 -0.77
N PRO A 3 -7.05 14.82 -1.26
CA PRO A 3 -6.22 15.44 -2.29
C PRO A 3 -4.83 15.87 -1.81
N ARG A 4 -4.50 15.64 -0.53
CA ARG A 4 -3.29 16.15 0.13
C ARG A 4 -2.22 15.09 0.39
N ALA A 5 -2.49 13.81 0.15
CA ALA A 5 -1.54 12.74 0.43
C ALA A 5 -1.36 11.85 -0.81
N PRO A 6 -0.11 11.50 -1.18
CA PRO A 6 0.17 10.60 -2.29
C PRO A 6 -0.33 9.19 -1.98
N ASP A 7 -0.68 8.44 -3.03
CA ASP A 7 -1.11 7.05 -2.88
C ASP A 7 0.07 6.16 -2.46
N PHE A 8 1.27 6.45 -2.96
CA PHE A 8 2.50 5.74 -2.59
C PHE A 8 3.70 6.70 -2.45
N VAL A 9 4.58 6.39 -1.51
CA VAL A 9 5.86 7.08 -1.33
C VAL A 9 6.98 6.06 -1.33
N HIS A 10 7.96 6.24 -2.21
CA HIS A 10 9.14 5.38 -2.21
C HIS A 10 9.96 5.59 -0.94
N LYS A 11 10.36 4.51 -0.28
CA LYS A 11 11.01 4.57 1.03
C LYS A 11 12.35 5.32 1.01
N ASP A 12 13.17 5.06 -0.02
CA ASP A 12 14.52 5.62 -0.14
C ASP A 12 14.57 6.95 -0.89
N THR A 13 13.96 7.02 -2.09
CA THR A 13 13.97 8.24 -2.92
C THR A 13 12.95 9.28 -2.48
N ARG A 14 11.99 8.92 -1.61
CA ARG A 14 10.86 9.78 -1.20
C ARG A 14 9.98 10.26 -2.36
N GLU A 15 10.12 9.65 -3.53
CA GLU A 15 9.31 9.99 -4.68
C GLU A 15 7.85 9.62 -4.43
N CYS A 16 6.98 10.56 -4.74
CA CYS A 16 5.55 10.46 -4.53
C CYS A 16 4.86 10.03 -5.82
N ILE A 17 4.12 8.92 -5.76
CA ILE A 17 3.33 8.42 -6.88
C ILE A 17 1.85 8.64 -6.57
N TRP A 18 1.16 9.23 -7.54
CA TRP A 18 -0.28 9.54 -7.47
C TRP A 18 -0.99 8.75 -8.55
N ILE A 19 -2.03 8.02 -8.18
CA ILE A 19 -2.85 7.30 -9.15
C ILE A 19 -3.95 8.24 -9.64
N ARG A 20 -3.94 8.56 -10.92
CA ARG A 20 -4.89 9.49 -11.55
C ARG A 20 -6.07 8.73 -12.13
N GLU A 21 -7.14 9.46 -12.43
CA GLU A 21 -8.30 8.86 -13.10
C GLU A 21 -8.03 8.53 -14.57
N THR A 22 -7.07 9.23 -15.16
CA THR A 22 -6.57 9.03 -16.53
C THR A 22 -5.67 7.82 -16.66
N ASP A 23 -5.26 7.19 -15.55
CA ASP A 23 -4.39 6.02 -15.62
C ASP A 23 -5.14 4.83 -16.21
N PRO A 24 -4.44 3.94 -16.93
CA PRO A 24 -5.05 2.77 -17.52
C PRO A 24 -5.83 1.93 -16.50
N PRO A 25 -6.98 1.35 -16.88
CA PRO A 25 -7.86 0.63 -15.95
C PRO A 25 -7.18 -0.58 -15.27
N TRP A 26 -6.15 -1.16 -15.89
CA TRP A 26 -5.40 -2.27 -15.31
C TRP A 26 -4.68 -1.89 -14.01
N VAL A 27 -4.29 -0.62 -13.81
CA VAL A 27 -3.64 -0.16 -12.56
C VAL A 27 -4.58 -0.35 -11.37
N LYS A 28 -5.85 0.04 -11.53
CA LYS A 28 -6.89 -0.12 -10.51
C LYS A 28 -7.22 -1.59 -10.26
N SER A 29 -7.20 -2.43 -11.30
CA SER A 29 -7.42 -3.87 -11.15
C SER A 29 -6.30 -4.55 -10.36
N GLN A 30 -5.04 -4.15 -10.58
CA GLN A 30 -3.89 -4.68 -9.84
C GLN A 30 -3.89 -4.25 -8.37
N LEU A 31 -4.29 -3.02 -8.08
CA LEU A 31 -4.46 -2.54 -6.70
C LEU A 31 -5.49 -3.38 -5.94
N LYS A 32 -6.68 -3.58 -6.51
CA LYS A 32 -7.72 -4.43 -5.92
C LYS A 32 -7.27 -5.86 -5.67
N LEU A 33 -6.51 -6.45 -6.60
CA LEU A 33 -5.96 -7.80 -6.44
C LEU A 33 -4.94 -7.84 -5.30
N THR A 34 -4.10 -6.81 -5.20
CA THR A 34 -3.10 -6.67 -4.14
C THR A 34 -3.75 -6.52 -2.78
N ASP A 35 -4.75 -5.64 -2.65
CA ASP A 35 -5.51 -5.44 -1.42
C ASP A 35 -6.15 -6.74 -0.96
N LYS A 36 -6.82 -7.47 -1.87
CA LYS A 36 -7.43 -8.78 -1.58
C LYS A 36 -6.41 -9.81 -1.07
N ARG A 37 -5.20 -9.83 -1.63
CA ARG A 37 -4.11 -10.70 -1.16
C ARG A 37 -3.61 -10.28 0.22
N MET A 38 -3.49 -8.97 0.46
CA MET A 38 -3.06 -8.45 1.75
C MET A 38 -4.11 -8.67 2.85
N GLU A 39 -5.41 -8.63 2.53
CA GLU A 39 -6.49 -9.00 3.43
C GLU A 39 -6.40 -10.48 3.84
N ASP A 40 -6.16 -11.37 2.87
CA ASP A 40 -6.00 -12.81 3.09
C ASP A 40 -4.77 -13.11 3.99
N HIS A 41 -3.65 -12.43 3.74
CA HIS A 41 -2.43 -12.55 4.56
C HIS A 41 -2.49 -11.76 5.89
N GLY A 42 -3.31 -10.72 6.00
CA GLY A 42 -3.45 -9.87 7.19
C GLY A 42 -4.14 -10.59 8.34
N LEU A 43 -5.11 -11.46 8.04
CA LEU A 43 -5.75 -12.34 9.02
C LEU A 43 -4.76 -13.35 9.63
N MET A 44 -3.74 -13.78 8.88
CA MET A 44 -2.66 -14.66 9.37
C MET A 44 -1.65 -13.91 10.25
N ASN A 45 -1.42 -12.60 9.99
CA ASN A 45 -0.42 -11.80 10.71
C ASN A 45 -0.92 -11.16 12.02
N LEU A 46 -2.23 -11.01 12.23
CA LEU A 46 -2.77 -10.50 13.51
C LEU A 46 -2.45 -11.43 14.70
N ARG A 47 -2.18 -12.72 14.44
CA ARG A 47 -1.75 -13.66 15.49
C ARG A 47 -0.25 -13.59 15.81
N ARG A 48 0.55 -12.86 15.02
CA ARG A 48 2.01 -12.83 15.14
C ARG A 48 2.61 -11.44 15.35
N SER A 49 1.80 -10.39 15.46
CA SER A 49 2.28 -9.01 15.43
C SER A 49 1.87 -8.22 16.69
N ARG A 50 2.45 -8.56 17.84
CA ARG A 50 2.80 -7.53 18.84
C ARG A 50 4.22 -6.97 18.61
N GLU A 51 4.98 -7.53 17.67
CA GLU A 51 6.34 -7.10 17.35
C GLU A 51 6.42 -6.69 15.88
N CYS A 52 5.77 -5.59 15.51
CA CYS A 52 6.04 -4.95 14.23
C CYS A 52 5.94 -3.43 14.41
N ALA A 53 6.90 -2.87 15.14
CA ALA A 53 7.33 -1.47 14.99
C ALA A 53 8.63 -1.23 15.77
N GLU A 54 9.68 -2.00 15.49
CA GLU A 54 11.04 -1.55 15.79
C GLU A 54 11.83 -1.48 14.48
N TRP A 55 11.47 -0.48 13.68
CA TRP A 55 12.32 -0.03 12.57
C TRP A 55 13.52 0.69 13.18
N LYS A 56 14.60 -0.04 13.45
CA LYS A 56 15.91 0.53 13.79
C LYS A 56 16.67 0.87 12.50
N PHE A 57 17.23 2.08 12.49
CA PHE A 57 18.19 2.58 11.50
C PHE A 57 19.55 1.91 11.66
#